data_AF-A0A3L7P0T5-F1
#
_entry.id   AF-A0A3L7P0T5-F1
#
_cell.length_a   1.000
_cell.length_b   1.000
_cell.length_c   1.000
_cell.angle_alpha   90.00
_cell.angle_beta   90.00
_cell.angle_gamma   90.00
#
_symmetry.space_group_name_H-M   'P 1'
#
loop_
_entity.id
_entity.type
_entity.pdbx_description
1 polymer ?
#
loop_
_entity_poly.entity_id
_entity_poly.type
_entity_poly.pdbx_seq_one_letter_code
_entity_poly.pdbx_strand_id
1 'polypeptide(L)'
;MQAVFHGHDHFYARQDRDGVAYIMVPQPGNAGFDRLRNADEYGYIRGTFLPPPGHARVSADKAMLEYVWSYLPQSENGARKNGDVADRQEMRPWEKSGS
;
A
#
# COMPACT_ATOMS: atom_id res chain seq x y z
N MET A 1 8.05 -13.36 6.34
CA MET A 1 7.39 -12.59 5.27
C MET A 1 8.36 -11.53 4.80
N GLN A 2 8.70 -11.59 3.52
CA GLN A 2 9.53 -10.58 2.86
C GLN A 2 8.61 -9.62 2.10
N ALA A 3 9.08 -8.44 1.72
CA ALA A 3 8.30 -7.50 0.92
C ALA A 3 9.12 -6.97 -0.26
N VAL A 4 8.47 -6.86 -1.42
CA VAL A 4 9.01 -6.24 -2.63
C VAL A 4 8.18 -5.00 -2.92
N PHE A 5 8.85 -3.86 -3.12
CA PHE A 5 8.21 -2.58 -3.41
C PHE A 5 8.47 -2.19 -4.85
N HIS A 6 7.44 -1.75 -5.57
CA HIS A 6 7.55 -1.17 -6.91
C HIS A 6 6.64 0.05 -7.05
N GLY A 7 7.02 0.96 -7.94
CA GLY A 7 6.20 2.13 -8.30
C GLY A 7 5.61 1.97 -9.71
N HIS A 8 5.70 3.03 -10.51
CA HIS A 8 5.17 3.20 -11.87
C HIS A 8 3.66 3.41 -11.92
N ASP A 9 2.89 2.49 -11.35
CA ASP A 9 1.44 2.63 -11.31
C ASP A 9 1.03 3.57 -10.19
N HIS A 10 0.13 4.51 -10.47
CA HIS A 10 -0.18 5.59 -9.53
C HIS A 10 -1.32 5.19 -8.57
N PHE A 11 -1.25 4.03 -7.92
CA PHE A 11 -2.22 3.61 -6.88
C PHE A 11 -1.54 2.76 -5.80
N TYR A 12 -2.26 2.23 -4.83
CA TYR A 12 -1.71 1.22 -3.90
C TYR A 12 -2.22 -0.15 -4.30
N ALA A 13 -1.32 -1.11 -4.44
CA ALA A 13 -1.68 -2.52 -4.59
C ALA A 13 -0.89 -3.38 -3.61
N ARG A 14 -1.55 -4.38 -3.02
CA ARG A 14 -0.89 -5.40 -2.22
C ARG A 14 -1.40 -6.78 -2.56
N GLN A 15 -0.47 -7.69 -2.79
CA GLN A 15 -0.75 -9.10 -2.96
C GLN A 15 0.27 -9.94 -2.17
N ASP A 16 -0.23 -10.92 -1.42
CA ASP A 16 0.62 -11.90 -0.74
C ASP A 16 0.71 -13.17 -1.58
N ARG A 17 1.94 -13.61 -1.85
CA ARG A 17 2.22 -14.83 -2.61
C ARG A 17 3.50 -15.48 -2.11
N ASP A 18 3.42 -16.76 -1.77
CA ASP A 18 4.58 -17.59 -1.37
C ASP A 18 5.41 -16.96 -0.22
N GLY A 19 4.72 -16.30 0.72
CA GLY A 19 5.35 -15.63 1.87
C GLY A 19 6.03 -14.29 1.54
N VAL A 20 5.81 -13.75 0.34
CA VAL A 20 6.26 -12.43 -0.10
C VAL A 20 5.07 -11.50 -0.30
N ALA A 21 5.14 -10.29 0.27
CA ALA A 21 4.23 -9.20 0.01
C ALA A 21 4.72 -8.43 -1.22
N TYR A 22 3.92 -8.37 -2.27
CA TYR A 22 4.17 -7.55 -3.46
C TYR A 22 3.40 -6.26 -3.34
N ILE A 23 4.13 -5.15 -3.20
CA ILE A 23 3.58 -3.85 -2.87
C ILE A 23 3.84 -2.88 -4.01
N MET A 24 2.76 -2.42 -4.62
CA MET A 24 2.81 -1.26 -5.50
C MET A 24 2.56 -0.01 -4.68
N VAL A 25 3.54 0.90 -4.64
CA VAL A 25 3.50 2.10 -3.81
C VAL A 25 2.85 3.26 -4.58
N PRO A 26 1.87 3.94 -3.97
CA PRO A 26 1.20 5.07 -4.62
C PRO A 26 2.13 6.26 -4.71
N GLN A 27 1.86 7.12 -5.69
CA GLN A 27 2.49 8.42 -5.81
C GLN A 27 1.91 9.37 -4.71
N PRO A 28 2.73 9.88 -3.78
CA PRO A 28 2.23 10.74 -2.70
C PRO A 28 1.70 12.09 -3.17
N GLY A 29 2.24 12.62 -4.28
CA GLY A 29 1.84 13.92 -4.84
C GLY A 29 0.69 13.84 -5.85
N ASN A 30 -0.04 12.73 -5.94
CA ASN A 30 -1.17 12.64 -6.88
C ASN A 30 -2.38 13.43 -6.35
N ALA A 31 -2.89 14.36 -7.16
CA ALA A 31 -4.01 15.21 -6.77
C ALA A 31 -5.36 14.46 -6.74
N GLY A 32 -5.49 13.33 -7.45
CA GLY A 32 -6.72 12.55 -7.48
C GLY A 32 -6.76 11.51 -6.36
N PHE A 33 -7.87 11.41 -5.64
CA PHE A 33 -8.04 10.43 -4.56
C PHE A 33 -9.23 9.48 -4.66
N ASP A 34 -10.06 9.64 -5.70
CA ASP A 34 -11.36 8.96 -5.76
C ASP A 34 -11.40 7.76 -6.72
N ARG A 35 -10.33 7.51 -7.48
CA ARG A 35 -10.36 6.49 -8.54
C ARG A 35 -9.09 5.66 -8.63
N LEU A 36 -9.27 4.36 -8.51
CA LEU A 36 -8.34 3.36 -9.02
C LEU A 36 -8.45 3.36 -10.55
N ARG A 37 -7.34 3.56 -11.27
CA ARG A 37 -7.35 3.56 -12.74
C ARG A 37 -6.56 2.37 -13.26
N ASN A 38 -7.12 1.69 -14.25
CA ASN A 38 -6.43 0.71 -15.11
C ASN A 38 -5.82 -0.49 -14.36
N ALA A 39 -6.25 -0.80 -13.14
CA ALA A 39 -5.65 -1.89 -12.37
C ALA A 39 -5.88 -3.25 -13.06
N ASP A 40 -7.09 -3.50 -13.55
CA ASP A 40 -7.41 -4.68 -14.35
C ASP A 40 -6.64 -4.71 -15.67
N GLU A 41 -6.57 -3.60 -16.39
CA GLU A 41 -5.81 -3.46 -17.65
C GLU A 41 -4.31 -3.75 -17.46
N TYR A 42 -3.76 -3.41 -16.30
CA TYR A 42 -2.34 -3.64 -15.96
C TYR A 42 -2.09 -5.01 -15.32
N GLY A 43 -3.12 -5.87 -15.24
CA GLY A 43 -2.98 -7.25 -14.76
C GLY A 43 -3.11 -7.43 -13.25
N TYR A 44 -3.57 -6.43 -12.51
CA TYR A 44 -3.88 -6.53 -11.09
C TYR A 44 -5.21 -7.26 -10.89
N ILE A 45 -5.16 -8.59 -10.96
CA ILE A 45 -6.35 -9.45 -10.91
C ILE A 45 -6.72 -9.92 -9.49
N ARG A 46 -5.81 -9.79 -8.51
CA ARG A 46 -5.99 -10.24 -7.13
C ARG A 46 -5.20 -9.38 -6.15
N GLY A 47 -5.78 -9.08 -4.99
CA GLY A 47 -5.11 -8.33 -3.92
C GLY A 47 -5.98 -7.21 -3.34
N THR A 48 -5.37 -6.39 -2.50
CA THR A 48 -5.94 -5.13 -2.01
C THR A 48 -5.53 -4.01 -2.96
N PHE A 49 -6.49 -3.25 -3.47
CA PHE A 49 -6.24 -2.09 -4.34
C PHE A 49 -6.90 -0.85 -3.77
N LEU A 50 -6.13 0.20 -3.58
CA LEU A 50 -6.62 1.45 -3.00
C LEU A 50 -6.12 2.63 -3.85
N PRO A 51 -6.94 3.69 -4.01
CA PRO A 51 -6.54 4.83 -4.81
C PRO A 51 -5.39 5.61 -4.11
N PRO A 52 -4.64 6.43 -4.88
CA PRO A 52 -3.70 7.42 -4.33
C PRO A 52 -4.48 8.57 -3.65
N PRO A 53 -3.83 9.61 -3.08
CA PRO A 53 -2.43 9.71 -2.76
C PRO A 53 -2.08 9.07 -1.42
N GLY A 54 -0.85 8.60 -1.31
CA GLY A 54 -0.28 8.28 -0.02
C GLY A 54 1.10 7.66 -0.16
N HIS A 55 1.54 6.98 0.89
CA HIS A 55 2.86 6.34 0.94
C HIS A 55 2.83 5.06 1.78
N ALA A 56 3.79 4.19 1.55
CA ALA A 56 4.03 3.04 2.42
C ALA A 56 4.86 3.48 3.65
N ARG A 57 4.45 3.04 4.84
CA ARG A 57 5.20 3.16 6.09
C ARG A 57 5.58 1.76 6.57
N VAL A 58 6.88 1.54 6.82
CA VAL A 58 7.39 0.28 7.35
C VAL A 58 7.94 0.50 8.77
N SER A 59 7.49 -0.31 9.72
CA SER A 59 8.01 -0.36 11.08
C SER A 59 8.73 -1.68 11.29
N ALA A 60 10.05 -1.65 11.38
CA ALA A 60 10.86 -2.87 11.53
C ALA A 60 10.71 -3.50 12.93
N ASP A 61 10.61 -2.67 13.96
CA ASP A 61 10.39 -3.08 15.36
C ASP A 61 9.04 -3.78 15.57
N LYS A 62 8.01 -3.31 14.87
CA LYS A 62 6.65 -3.86 14.93
C LYS A 62 6.38 -4.89 13.83
N ALA A 63 7.36 -5.13 12.96
CA ALA A 63 7.21 -5.90 11.73
C ALA A 63 5.90 -5.55 11.00
N MET A 64 5.72 -4.28 10.64
CA MET A 64 4.46 -3.76 10.12
C MET A 64 4.65 -3.00 8.80
N LEU A 65 3.75 -3.25 7.84
CA LEU A 65 3.54 -2.42 6.65
C LEU A 65 2.21 -1.69 6.76
N GLU A 66 2.21 -0.41 6.45
CA GLU A 66 0.99 0.40 6.39
C GLU A 66 0.95 1.20 5.10
N TYR A 67 -0.22 1.29 4.48
CA TYR A 67 -0.52 2.34 3.51
C TYR A 67 -1.13 3.53 4.24
N VAL A 68 -0.53 4.70 4.11
CA VAL A 68 -0.89 5.93 4.82
C VAL A 68 -1.31 7.00 3.81
N TRP A 69 -2.51 7.56 3.99
CA TRP A 69 -3.03 8.64 3.15
C TRP A 69 -2.16 9.90 3.23
N SER A 70 -1.97 10.57 2.09
CA SER A 70 -1.27 11.85 1.98
C SER A 70 -2.18 12.96 1.48
N TYR A 71 -3.27 13.23 2.21
CA TYR A 71 -4.21 14.29 1.85
C TYR A 71 -3.59 15.68 2.01
N LEU A 72 -3.91 16.57 1.07
CA LEU A 72 -3.65 18.00 1.24
C LEU A 72 -4.61 18.59 2.29
N PRO A 73 -4.22 19.66 3.02
CA PRO A 73 -5.08 20.28 4.02
C PRO A 73 -6.49 20.64 3.51
N GLN A 74 -6.60 21.06 2.24
CA GLN A 74 -7.87 21.42 1.61
C GLN A 74 -8.75 20.20 1.26
N SER A 75 -8.16 19.00 1.24
CA SER A 75 -8.85 17.73 0.95
C SER A 75 -9.28 16.98 2.22
N GLU A 76 -8.86 17.43 3.41
CA GLU A 76 -9.28 16.85 4.67
C GLU A 76 -10.72 17.22 5.04
N ASN A 77 -11.38 16.34 5.78
CA ASN A 77 -12.70 16.60 6.39
C ASN A 77 -12.86 15.79 7.68
N GLY A 78 -14.09 15.71 8.22
CA GLY A 78 -14.36 14.97 9.47
C GLY A 78 -14.13 13.45 9.38
N ALA A 79 -14.11 12.88 8.17
CA ALA A 79 -13.97 11.45 7.91
C ALA A 79 -12.64 11.08 7.22
N ARG A 80 -11.83 12.06 6.81
CA ARG A 80 -10.58 11.85 6.08
C ARG A 80 -9.52 12.84 6.55
N LYS A 81 -8.42 12.32 7.06
CA LYS A 81 -7.30 13.09 7.60
C LYS A 81 -5.98 12.60 7.02
N ASN A 82 -5.09 13.57 6.76
CA ASN A 82 -3.74 13.22 6.36
C ASN A 82 -3.09 12.36 7.46
N GLY A 83 -2.42 11.28 7.06
CA GLY A 83 -1.85 10.32 8.00
C GLY A 83 -2.78 9.17 8.42
N ASP A 84 -4.04 9.15 7.96
CA ASP A 84 -4.94 8.02 8.17
C ASP A 84 -4.36 6.74 7.54
N VAL A 85 -4.48 5.62 8.25
CA VAL A 85 -4.02 4.31 7.77
C VAL A 85 -5.13 3.67 6.94
N ALA A 86 -4.85 3.46 5.66
CA ALA A 86 -5.79 2.92 4.68
C ALA A 86 -5.75 1.39 4.60
N ASP A 87 -4.56 0.82 4.78
CA ASP A 87 -4.32 -0.61 4.84
C ASP A 87 -3.16 -0.91 5.81
N ARG A 88 -3.22 -2.07 6.45
CA ARG A 88 -2.22 -2.51 7.42
C ARG A 88 -1.98 -4.00 7.28
N GLN A 89 -0.71 -4.38 7.21
CA GLN A 89 -0.29 -5.76 7.14
C GLN A 89 0.86 -6.03 8.11
N GLU A 90 0.64 -6.98 9.03
CA GLU A 90 1.72 -7.52 9.85
C GLU A 90 2.63 -8.37 8.96
N MET A 91 3.92 -8.02 8.94
CA MET A 91 4.96 -8.78 8.29
C MET A 91 5.37 -9.91 9.23
N ARG A 92 4.84 -11.11 8.99
CA ARG A 92 5.28 -12.29 9.76
C ARG A 92 6.79 -12.46 9.62
N PRO A 93 7.52 -12.92 10.64
CA PRO A 93 8.91 -13.33 10.47
C PRO A 93 9.05 -14.38 9.36
N TRP A 94 10.19 -14.41 8.68
CA TRP A 94 10.52 -15.57 7.84
C TRP A 94 10.93 -16.71 8.76
N GLU A 95 10.15 -17.78 8.80
CA GLU A 95 10.63 -19.05 9.34
C GLU A 95 11.48 -19.71 8.26
N LYS A 96 12.77 -19.90 8.52
CA LYS A 96 13.59 -20.75 7.66
C LYS A 96 12.96 -22.14 7.68
N SER A 97 12.44 -22.60 6.55
CA SER A 97 12.17 -24.01 6.34
C SER A 97 13.45 -24.77 6.70
N GLY A 98 13.34 -25.68 7.68
CA GLY A 98 14.48 -26.45 8.15
C GLY A 98 15.14 -27.22 7.01
N SER A 99 16.49 -27.24 7.08
CA SER A 99 17.48 -28.00 6.30
C SER A 99 17.45 -27.88 4.78
#